data_AF-A0A0T5VV53-F1
#
_entry.id   AF-A0A0T5VV53-F1
#
_cell.length_a   1.000
_cell.length_b   1.000
_cell.length_c   1.000
_cell.angle_alpha   90.00
_cell.angle_beta   90.00
_cell.angle_gamma   90.00
#
_symmetry.space_group_name_H-M   'P 1'
#
loop_
_entity.id
_entity.type
_entity.pdbx_description
1 polymer ?
#
loop_
_entity_poly.entity_id
_entity_poly.type
_entity_poly.pdbx_seq_one_letter_code
_entity_poly.pdbx_strand_id
1 'polypeptide(L)'
;MKKGLLFVILSWFFHSHAQLNVELLHQLVGESKTEHDKQTDARDRQVASSANEETNKTLMVRLKNKYREIHSRFKTVSLAINAAQIGIYAYPLLNDIAISQGKIYDMCRDDALLLILAIHSEADMGDRAYSLLNFLYALSLSFEDINQMKPSDRKLLFSHVVTELRSIAGVSRGLATTLQYSSRKKILDGLNPFSGFINTDKKLVNGILNKSQQLKN
;
A
#
# COMPACT_ATOMS: atom_id res chain seq x y z
N MET A 1 -51.73 48.91 -54.53
CA MET A 1 -51.10 47.59 -54.78
C MET A 1 -49.89 47.23 -53.89
N LYS A 2 -49.45 48.06 -52.91
CA LYS A 2 -48.24 47.76 -52.09
C LYS A 2 -48.46 46.99 -50.77
N LYS A 3 -49.70 46.88 -50.26
CA LYS A 3 -49.97 46.23 -48.96
C LYS A 3 -50.17 44.71 -49.03
N GLY A 4 -50.58 44.17 -50.18
CA GLY A 4 -50.77 42.72 -50.37
C GLY A 4 -49.46 41.94 -50.55
N LEU A 5 -48.45 42.56 -51.16
CA LEU A 5 -47.13 41.94 -51.38
C LEU A 5 -46.40 41.66 -50.06
N LEU A 6 -46.59 42.53 -49.05
CA LEU A 6 -45.93 42.44 -47.75
C LEU A 6 -46.46 41.29 -46.88
N PHE A 7 -47.74 40.91 -47.06
CA PHE A 7 -48.37 39.78 -46.37
C PHE A 7 -47.98 38.41 -46.96
N VAL A 8 -47.71 38.38 -48.27
CA VAL A 8 -47.22 37.16 -48.96
C VAL A 8 -45.76 36.89 -48.61
N ILE A 9 -44.94 37.94 -48.47
CA ILE A 9 -43.54 37.80 -48.06
C ILE A 9 -43.45 37.33 -46.58
N LEU A 10 -44.34 37.81 -45.70
CA LEU A 10 -44.33 37.42 -44.28
C LEU A 10 -44.75 35.97 -44.04
N SER A 11 -45.62 35.39 -44.89
CA SER A 11 -46.10 34.01 -44.74
C SER A 11 -45.09 32.95 -45.21
N TRP A 12 -44.08 33.34 -46.00
CA TRP A 12 -42.97 32.45 -46.39
C TRP A 12 -41.93 32.26 -45.28
N PHE A 13 -41.84 33.17 -44.31
CA PHE A 13 -40.86 33.06 -43.20
C PHE A 13 -41.28 32.10 -42.07
N PHE A 14 -42.53 31.62 -42.04
CA PHE A 14 -43.04 30.77 -40.95
C PHE A 14 -42.99 29.26 -41.21
N HIS A 15 -42.46 28.80 -42.34
CA HIS A 15 -42.30 27.37 -42.63
C HIS A 15 -40.87 26.89 -42.40
N SER A 16 -40.36 27.08 -41.17
CA SER A 16 -39.17 26.36 -40.72
C SER A 16 -39.63 25.11 -39.97
N HIS A 17 -39.86 24.02 -40.71
CA HIS A 17 -40.10 22.73 -40.11
C HIS A 17 -38.77 22.23 -39.55
N ALA A 18 -38.62 22.23 -38.23
CA ALA A 18 -37.58 21.45 -37.57
C ALA A 18 -37.85 19.97 -37.88
N GLN A 19 -37.22 19.45 -38.93
CA GLN A 19 -37.28 18.04 -39.27
C GLN A 19 -36.57 17.25 -38.16
N LEU A 20 -37.34 16.46 -37.42
CA LEU A 20 -36.79 15.51 -36.46
C LEU A 20 -35.98 14.46 -37.22
N ASN A 21 -34.66 14.52 -37.08
CA ASN A 21 -33.78 13.49 -37.63
C ASN A 21 -33.84 12.26 -36.71
N VAL A 22 -34.75 11.34 -37.06
CA VAL A 22 -35.03 10.11 -36.32
C VAL A 22 -33.78 9.23 -36.21
N GLU A 23 -32.91 9.25 -37.22
CA GLU A 23 -31.66 8.47 -37.24
C GLU A 23 -30.66 8.99 -36.20
N LEU A 24 -30.45 10.32 -36.13
CA LEU A 24 -29.60 10.94 -35.11
C LEU A 24 -30.14 10.73 -33.70
N LEU A 25 -31.47 10.75 -33.51
CA LEU A 25 -32.10 10.44 -32.23
C LEU A 25 -31.87 8.99 -31.82
N HIS A 26 -31.99 8.04 -32.75
CA HIS A 26 -31.68 6.64 -32.49
C HIS A 26 -30.21 6.44 -32.13
N GLN A 27 -29.30 7.11 -32.83
CA GLN A 27 -27.88 7.08 -32.53
C GLN A 27 -27.58 7.64 -31.14
N LEU A 28 -28.15 8.80 -30.80
CA LEU A 28 -27.99 9.42 -29.48
C LEU A 28 -28.52 8.52 -28.35
N VAL A 29 -29.66 7.86 -28.56
CA VAL A 29 -30.21 6.89 -27.59
C VAL A 29 -29.28 5.69 -27.44
N GLY A 30 -28.69 5.20 -28.53
CA GLY A 30 -27.70 4.12 -28.51
C GLY A 30 -26.41 4.52 -27.77
N GLU A 31 -25.90 5.72 -28.04
CA GLU A 31 -24.74 6.30 -27.36
C GLU A 31 -25.03 6.53 -25.87
N SER A 32 -26.23 7.01 -25.52
CA SER A 32 -26.65 7.23 -24.14
C SER A 32 -26.76 5.94 -23.34
N LYS A 33 -27.28 4.85 -23.94
CA LYS A 33 -27.27 3.51 -23.32
C LYS A 33 -25.83 3.00 -23.09
N THR A 34 -24.98 3.13 -24.12
CA THR A 34 -23.58 2.71 -24.04
C THR A 34 -22.81 3.50 -22.98
N GLU A 35 -23.06 4.80 -22.88
CA GLU A 35 -22.45 5.67 -21.87
C GLU A 35 -22.94 5.33 -20.46
N HIS A 36 -24.23 5.00 -20.30
CA HIS A 36 -24.77 4.52 -19.02
C HIS A 36 -24.08 3.23 -18.55
N ASP A 37 -23.86 2.27 -19.44
CA ASP A 37 -23.15 1.02 -19.13
C ASP A 37 -21.69 1.31 -18.71
N LYS A 38 -21.00 2.21 -19.42
CA LYS A 38 -19.64 2.65 -19.07
C LYS A 38 -19.59 3.37 -17.73
N GLN A 39 -20.56 4.22 -17.42
CA GLN A 39 -20.66 4.90 -16.13
C GLN A 39 -20.91 3.92 -14.99
N THR A 40 -21.70 2.87 -15.24
CA THR A 40 -21.95 1.80 -14.28
C THR A 40 -20.68 0.99 -14.01
N ASP A 41 -19.96 0.54 -15.05
CA ASP A 41 -18.67 -0.16 -14.89
C ASP A 41 -17.61 0.74 -14.22
N ALA A 42 -17.54 2.02 -14.59
CA ALA A 42 -16.62 2.98 -14.00
C ALA A 42 -16.92 3.18 -12.50
N ARG A 43 -18.19 3.33 -12.13
CA ARG A 43 -18.62 3.45 -10.73
C ARG A 43 -18.27 2.19 -9.93
N ASP A 44 -18.53 1.00 -10.48
CA ASP A 44 -18.28 -0.26 -9.78
C ASP A 44 -16.77 -0.46 -9.55
N ARG A 45 -15.93 -0.11 -10.54
CA ARG A 45 -14.47 -0.07 -10.39
C ARG A 45 -13.99 0.99 -9.40
N GLN A 46 -14.64 2.15 -9.37
CA GLN A 46 -14.33 3.22 -8.43
C GLN A 46 -14.62 2.77 -6.99
N VAL A 47 -15.76 2.14 -6.75
CA VAL A 47 -16.11 1.58 -5.43
C VAL A 47 -15.06 0.58 -4.97
N ALA A 48 -14.67 -0.36 -5.84
CA ALA A 48 -13.62 -1.33 -5.53
C ALA A 48 -12.27 -0.67 -5.25
N SER A 49 -11.87 0.32 -6.04
CA SER A 49 -10.62 1.06 -5.87
C SER A 49 -10.60 1.87 -4.57
N SER A 50 -11.70 2.55 -4.24
CA SER A 50 -11.83 3.32 -3.00
C SER A 50 -11.81 2.42 -1.76
N ALA A 51 -12.45 1.25 -1.82
CA ALA A 51 -12.37 0.26 -0.75
C ALA A 51 -10.92 -0.22 -0.53
N ASN A 52 -10.21 -0.54 -1.61
CA ASN A 52 -8.79 -0.93 -1.53
C ASN A 52 -7.91 0.20 -0.98
N GLU A 53 -8.14 1.44 -1.40
CA GLU A 53 -7.41 2.60 -0.88
C GLU A 53 -7.61 2.79 0.63
N GLU A 54 -8.84 2.62 1.12
CA GLU A 54 -9.15 2.74 2.54
C GLU A 54 -8.47 1.64 3.38
N THR A 55 -8.47 0.41 2.87
CA THR A 55 -7.73 -0.69 3.54
C THR A 55 -6.23 -0.42 3.55
N ASN A 56 -5.64 0.04 2.45
CA ASN A 56 -4.23 0.39 2.37
C ASN A 56 -3.87 1.52 3.34
N LYS A 57 -4.69 2.57 3.41
CA LYS A 57 -4.53 3.66 4.40
C LYS A 57 -4.57 3.12 5.83
N THR A 58 -5.52 2.25 6.13
CA THR A 58 -5.64 1.63 7.46
C THR A 58 -4.39 0.83 7.85
N LEU A 59 -3.90 -0.04 6.95
CA LEU A 59 -2.69 -0.81 7.18
C LEU A 59 -1.46 0.10 7.34
N MET A 60 -1.39 1.17 6.56
CA MET A 60 -0.30 2.15 6.63
C MET A 60 -0.31 2.91 7.95
N VAL A 61 -1.48 3.33 8.44
CA VAL A 61 -1.63 3.95 9.76
C VAL A 61 -1.20 3.00 10.86
N ARG A 62 -1.62 1.72 10.78
CA ARG A 62 -1.21 0.69 11.76
C ARG A 62 0.31 0.52 11.79
N LEU A 63 0.92 0.37 10.62
CA LEU A 63 2.37 0.25 10.47
C LEU A 63 3.10 1.47 11.05
N LYS A 64 2.63 2.68 10.71
CA LYS A 64 3.17 3.95 11.22
C LYS A 64 3.11 4.03 12.75
N ASN A 65 2.00 3.59 13.33
CA ASN A 65 1.80 3.64 14.78
C ASN A 65 2.74 2.66 15.48
N LYS A 66 2.87 1.43 14.99
CA LYS A 66 3.84 0.44 15.52
C LYS A 66 5.28 0.95 15.43
N TYR A 67 5.68 1.47 14.27
CA TYR A 67 6.98 2.10 14.08
C TYR A 67 7.26 3.19 15.14
N ARG A 68 6.31 4.11 15.33
CA ARG A 68 6.46 5.21 16.31
C ARG A 68 6.51 4.72 17.75
N GLU A 69 5.68 3.75 18.09
CA GLU A 69 5.63 3.18 19.43
C GLU A 69 6.96 2.51 19.80
N ILE A 70 7.47 1.67 18.89
CA ILE A 70 8.79 1.04 19.02
C ILE A 70 9.86 2.13 19.15
N HIS A 71 9.89 3.10 18.24
CA HIS A 71 10.89 4.17 18.24
C HIS A 71 10.83 5.06 19.49
N SER A 72 9.64 5.33 20.02
CA SER A 72 9.47 6.11 21.24
C SER A 72 9.98 5.36 22.47
N ARG A 73 9.56 4.10 22.66
CA ARG A 73 10.01 3.27 23.79
C ARG A 73 11.49 3.00 23.72
N PHE A 74 11.99 2.76 22.53
CA PHE A 74 13.41 2.66 22.24
C PHE A 74 14.22 3.82 22.80
N LYS A 75 13.79 5.04 22.51
CA LYS A 75 14.47 6.26 22.95
C LYS A 75 14.50 6.33 24.48
N THR A 76 13.38 6.02 25.13
CA THR A 76 13.29 5.96 26.60
C THR A 76 14.22 4.91 27.19
N VAL A 77 14.19 3.68 26.66
CA VAL A 77 15.00 2.56 27.11
C VAL A 77 16.49 2.83 26.88
N SER A 78 16.87 3.42 25.74
CA SER A 78 18.27 3.73 25.43
C SER A 78 18.88 4.73 26.41
N LEU A 79 18.10 5.73 26.84
CA LEU A 79 18.55 6.69 27.87
C LEU A 79 18.76 6.00 29.22
N ALA A 80 17.84 5.12 29.61
CA ALA A 80 17.90 4.42 30.90
C ALA A 80 19.01 3.35 30.91
N ILE A 81 19.17 2.61 29.81
CA ILE A 81 20.20 1.57 29.67
C ILE A 81 21.60 2.18 29.58
N ASN A 82 21.81 3.37 29.03
CA ASN A 82 23.15 3.99 29.04
C ASN A 82 23.68 4.23 30.47
N ALA A 83 22.80 4.36 31.47
CA ALA A 83 23.18 4.42 32.88
C ALA A 83 23.52 3.03 33.47
N ALA A 84 23.09 1.94 32.83
CA ALA A 84 23.35 0.56 33.23
C ALA A 84 24.44 -0.09 32.35
N GLN A 85 25.34 -0.88 32.93
CA GLN A 85 26.46 -1.52 32.19
C GLN A 85 26.07 -2.43 31.00
N ILE A 86 24.76 -2.69 30.81
CA ILE A 86 24.17 -3.48 29.72
C ILE A 86 24.24 -2.75 28.37
N GLY A 87 24.32 -1.42 28.37
CA GLY A 87 24.18 -0.59 27.17
C GLY A 87 25.18 -0.88 26.06
N ILE A 88 26.39 -1.32 26.40
CA ILE A 88 27.44 -1.62 25.43
C ILE A 88 27.00 -2.69 24.42
N TYR A 89 26.26 -3.71 24.87
CA TYR A 89 25.81 -4.81 23.99
C TYR A 89 24.40 -4.61 23.46
N ALA A 90 23.51 -3.99 24.24
CA ALA A 90 22.13 -3.79 23.84
C ALA A 90 21.98 -2.67 22.81
N TYR A 91 22.66 -1.53 23.00
CA TYR A 91 22.53 -0.33 22.17
C TYR A 91 22.73 -0.55 20.66
N PRO A 92 23.78 -1.25 20.17
CA PRO A 92 23.94 -1.46 18.73
C PRO A 92 22.81 -2.30 18.12
N LEU A 93 22.35 -3.35 18.81
CA LEU A 93 21.25 -4.21 18.35
C LEU A 93 19.93 -3.44 18.30
N LEU A 94 19.73 -2.65 19.35
CA LEU A 94 18.65 -1.72 19.48
C LEU A 94 18.63 -0.73 18.28
N ASN A 95 19.74 -0.05 18.02
CA ASN A 95 19.85 0.89 16.90
C ASN A 95 19.61 0.21 15.53
N ASP A 96 20.12 -1.01 15.35
CA ASP A 96 19.88 -1.83 14.16
C ASP A 96 18.39 -2.09 13.91
N ILE A 97 17.62 -2.39 14.96
CA ILE A 97 16.17 -2.56 14.89
C ILE A 97 15.55 -1.23 14.44
N ALA A 98 15.87 -0.11 15.11
CA ALA A 98 15.28 1.19 14.78
C ALA A 98 15.55 1.62 13.33
N ILE A 99 16.77 1.40 12.82
CA ILE A 99 17.13 1.67 11.43
C ILE A 99 16.36 0.77 10.46
N SER A 100 16.29 -0.53 10.74
CA SER A 100 15.60 -1.49 9.87
C SER A 100 14.10 -1.20 9.81
N GLN A 101 13.50 -0.87 10.94
CA GLN A 101 12.13 -0.39 11.09
C GLN A 101 11.84 0.86 10.26
N GLY A 102 12.73 1.86 10.31
CA GLY A 102 12.62 3.06 9.48
C GLY A 102 12.62 2.73 7.98
N LYS A 103 13.54 1.85 7.55
CA LYS A 103 13.61 1.41 6.14
C LYS A 103 12.34 0.68 5.70
N ILE A 104 11.80 -0.22 6.53
CA ILE A 104 10.56 -0.95 6.24
C ILE A 104 9.41 0.04 6.07
N TYR A 105 9.26 0.99 7.01
CA TYR A 105 8.25 2.03 6.93
C TYR A 105 8.37 2.87 5.65
N ASP A 106 9.58 3.35 5.33
CA ASP A 106 9.80 4.17 4.14
C ASP A 106 9.50 3.40 2.84
N MET A 107 9.91 2.13 2.74
CA MET A 107 9.60 1.30 1.57
C MET A 107 8.09 1.03 1.42
N CYS A 108 7.39 0.78 2.52
CA CYS A 108 5.96 0.51 2.50
C CYS A 108 5.11 1.76 2.25
N ARG A 109 5.60 2.94 2.66
CA ARG A 109 4.93 4.23 2.42
C ARG A 109 4.73 4.49 0.93
N ASP A 110 5.72 4.12 0.12
CA ASP A 110 5.76 4.46 -1.29
C ASP A 110 5.20 3.33 -2.19
N ASP A 111 4.98 2.12 -1.65
CA ASP A 111 4.45 0.96 -2.39
C ASP A 111 3.49 0.10 -1.55
N ALA A 112 2.19 0.16 -1.90
CA ALA A 112 1.15 -0.60 -1.22
C ALA A 112 1.31 -2.13 -1.33
N LEU A 113 1.96 -2.64 -2.38
CA LEU A 113 2.22 -4.08 -2.50
C LEU A 113 3.26 -4.55 -1.48
N LEU A 114 4.27 -3.71 -1.21
CA LEU A 114 5.28 -3.99 -0.19
C LEU A 114 4.66 -3.93 1.22
N LEU A 115 3.70 -3.02 1.45
CA LEU A 115 2.96 -2.93 2.70
C LEU A 115 2.23 -4.24 3.03
N ILE A 116 1.52 -4.83 2.07
CA ILE A 116 0.80 -6.10 2.28
C ILE A 116 1.77 -7.24 2.61
N LEU A 117 2.93 -7.26 1.94
CA LEU A 117 3.97 -8.26 2.20
C LEU A 117 4.59 -8.10 3.60
N ALA A 118 4.77 -6.85 4.06
CA ALA A 118 5.43 -6.55 5.32
C ALA A 118 4.52 -6.72 6.54
N ILE A 119 3.22 -6.40 6.43
CA ILE A 119 2.37 -6.13 7.59
C ILE A 119 2.25 -7.30 8.59
N HIS A 120 2.26 -8.55 8.13
CA HIS A 120 2.21 -9.71 9.01
C HIS A 120 3.51 -9.92 9.79
N SER A 121 4.65 -9.88 9.08
CA SER A 121 5.97 -9.99 9.70
C SER A 121 6.22 -8.83 10.68
N GLU A 122 5.75 -7.64 10.32
CA GLU A 122 5.88 -6.43 11.12
C GLU A 122 4.99 -6.43 12.36
N ALA A 123 3.80 -7.04 12.29
CA ALA A 123 2.94 -7.19 13.45
C ALA A 123 3.57 -8.12 14.51
N ASP A 124 4.01 -9.32 14.09
CA ASP A 124 4.65 -10.29 14.99
C ASP A 124 5.95 -9.73 15.60
N MET A 125 6.81 -9.17 14.75
CA MET A 125 8.04 -8.54 15.19
C MET A 125 7.78 -7.35 16.11
N GLY A 126 6.77 -6.52 15.79
CA GLY A 126 6.41 -5.36 16.59
C GLY A 126 5.95 -5.73 17.99
N ASP A 127 5.18 -6.80 18.13
CA ASP A 127 4.73 -7.30 19.43
C ASP A 127 5.88 -7.88 20.26
N ARG A 128 6.80 -8.62 19.63
CA ARG A 128 8.03 -9.09 20.29
C ARG A 128 8.94 -7.95 20.73
N ALA A 129 9.15 -6.96 19.86
CA ALA A 129 9.95 -5.77 20.16
C ALA A 129 9.33 -4.96 21.30
N TYR A 130 8.01 -4.79 21.29
CA TYR A 130 7.28 -4.10 22.34
C TYR A 130 7.45 -4.79 23.70
N SER A 131 7.24 -6.11 23.76
CA SER A 131 7.41 -6.90 24.97
C SER A 131 8.82 -6.79 25.54
N LEU A 132 9.83 -6.92 24.67
CA LEU A 132 11.23 -6.83 25.07
C LEU A 132 11.63 -5.43 25.54
N LEU A 133 11.14 -4.37 24.88
CA LEU A 133 11.37 -3.00 25.31
C LEU A 133 10.72 -2.72 26.67
N ASN A 134 9.54 -3.29 26.95
CA ASN A 134 8.90 -3.18 28.27
C ASN A 134 9.71 -3.88 29.35
N PHE A 135 10.20 -5.09 29.04
CA PHE A 135 11.07 -5.82 29.94
C PHE A 135 12.34 -5.02 30.25
N LEU A 136 13.00 -4.47 29.21
CA LEU A 136 14.18 -3.61 29.37
C LEU A 136 13.89 -2.34 30.16
N TYR A 137 12.72 -1.74 29.96
CA TYR A 137 12.29 -0.57 30.72
C TYR A 137 12.10 -0.90 32.21
N ALA A 138 11.38 -2.00 32.53
CA ALA A 138 11.21 -2.46 33.90
C ALA A 138 12.57 -2.77 34.55
N LEU A 139 13.44 -3.45 33.82
CA LEU A 139 14.81 -3.76 34.24
C LEU A 139 15.61 -2.48 34.52
N SER A 140 15.44 -1.43 33.72
CA SER A 140 16.10 -0.14 33.96
C SER A 140 15.61 0.59 35.22
N LEU A 141 14.34 0.39 35.61
CA LEU A 141 13.78 0.94 36.85
C LEU A 141 14.26 0.17 38.09
N SER A 142 14.44 -1.16 37.97
CA SER A 142 14.93 -2.04 39.03
C SER A 142 16.45 -2.16 39.06
N PHE A 143 17.19 -1.13 38.66
CA PHE A 143 18.66 -1.18 38.55
C PHE A 143 19.34 -1.55 39.86
N GLU A 144 18.84 -1.04 40.98
CA GLU A 144 19.39 -1.31 42.31
C GLU A 144 19.21 -2.79 42.70
N ASP A 145 18.03 -3.36 42.47
CA ASP A 145 17.76 -4.79 42.72
C ASP A 145 18.64 -5.69 41.83
N ILE A 146 18.86 -5.30 40.57
CA ILE A 146 19.73 -6.03 39.63
C ILE A 146 21.19 -5.98 40.05
N ASN A 147 21.63 -4.86 40.62
CA ASN A 147 22.97 -4.75 41.16
C ASN A 147 23.16 -5.68 42.37
N GLN A 148 22.10 -5.88 43.17
CA GLN A 148 22.06 -6.80 44.30
C GLN A 148 21.91 -8.29 43.90
N MET A 149 21.57 -8.59 42.65
CA MET A 149 21.52 -9.98 42.17
C MET A 149 22.89 -10.66 42.19
N LYS A 150 22.88 -11.99 42.38
CA LYS A 150 24.08 -12.82 42.19
C LYS A 150 24.65 -12.59 40.79
N PRO A 151 25.98 -12.52 40.62
CA PRO A 151 26.60 -12.29 39.32
C PRO A 151 26.18 -13.30 38.24
N SER A 152 25.90 -14.56 38.61
CA SER A 152 25.39 -15.60 37.71
C SER A 152 24.02 -15.25 37.13
N ASP A 153 23.10 -14.79 37.98
CA ASP A 153 21.71 -14.57 37.62
C ASP A 153 21.58 -13.31 36.76
N ARG A 154 22.35 -12.27 37.11
CA ARG A 154 22.49 -11.06 36.29
C ARG A 154 23.06 -11.37 34.90
N LYS A 155 24.06 -12.26 34.79
CA LYS A 155 24.62 -12.68 33.50
C LYS A 155 23.59 -13.44 32.66
N LEU A 156 22.80 -14.32 33.27
CA LEU A 156 21.75 -15.07 32.59
C LEU A 156 20.68 -14.13 32.03
N LEU A 157 20.21 -13.19 32.85
CA LEU A 157 19.24 -12.15 32.48
C LEU A 157 19.72 -11.34 31.27
N PHE A 158 20.96 -10.82 31.32
CA PHE A 158 21.52 -10.00 30.24
C PHE A 158 21.76 -10.82 28.97
N SER A 159 22.17 -12.08 29.11
CA SER A 159 22.36 -12.98 27.97
C SER A 159 21.04 -13.27 27.25
N HIS A 160 19.95 -13.44 28.01
CA HIS A 160 18.60 -13.59 27.46
C HIS A 160 18.17 -12.34 26.67
N VAL A 161 18.29 -11.15 27.27
CA VAL A 161 17.98 -9.87 26.61
C VAL A 161 18.73 -9.69 25.30
N VAL A 162 20.06 -9.91 25.32
CA VAL A 162 20.90 -9.74 24.13
C VAL A 162 20.52 -10.76 23.04
N THR A 163 20.12 -11.97 23.42
CA THR A 163 19.67 -13.00 22.48
C THR A 163 18.34 -12.60 21.81
N GLU A 164 17.38 -12.12 22.58
CA GLU A 164 16.11 -11.63 22.04
C GLU A 164 16.31 -10.40 21.13
N LEU A 165 17.15 -9.45 21.55
CA LEU A 165 17.50 -8.29 20.72
C LEU A 165 18.14 -8.72 19.39
N ARG A 166 19.05 -9.69 19.41
CA ARG A 166 19.66 -10.25 18.19
C ARG A 166 18.63 -10.91 17.28
N SER A 167 17.70 -11.68 17.85
CA SER A 167 16.64 -12.33 17.09
C SER A 167 15.79 -11.29 16.35
N ILE A 168 15.33 -10.25 17.07
CA ILE A 168 14.50 -9.18 16.49
C ILE A 168 15.29 -8.38 15.46
N ALA A 169 16.55 -8.02 15.74
CA ALA A 169 17.40 -7.32 14.78
C ALA A 169 17.62 -8.14 13.50
N GLY A 170 17.80 -9.46 13.63
CA GLY A 170 17.94 -10.38 12.51
C GLY A 170 16.69 -10.43 11.64
N VAL A 171 15.51 -10.62 12.25
CA VAL A 171 14.23 -10.64 11.54
C VAL A 171 13.95 -9.30 10.86
N SER A 172 14.16 -8.18 11.56
CA SER A 172 13.93 -6.83 11.00
C SER A 172 14.82 -6.55 9.79
N ARG A 173 16.11 -6.87 9.91
CA ARG A 173 17.07 -6.71 8.81
C ARG A 173 16.71 -7.62 7.63
N GLY A 174 16.36 -8.87 7.90
CA GLY A 174 15.92 -9.81 6.87
C GLY A 174 14.69 -9.33 6.11
N LEU A 175 13.67 -8.85 6.83
CA LEU A 175 12.48 -8.26 6.22
C LEU A 175 12.82 -7.05 5.35
N ALA A 176 13.63 -6.11 5.87
CA ALA A 176 14.06 -4.94 5.11
C ALA A 176 14.80 -5.33 3.81
N THR A 177 15.69 -6.32 3.87
CA THR A 177 16.40 -6.82 2.68
C THR A 177 15.45 -7.46 1.67
N THR A 178 14.49 -8.26 2.14
CA THR A 178 13.47 -8.88 1.28
C THR A 178 12.61 -7.83 0.58
N LEU A 179 12.14 -6.81 1.30
CA LEU A 179 11.37 -5.71 0.71
C LEU A 179 12.20 -4.92 -0.30
N GLN A 180 13.47 -4.66 0.00
CA GLN A 180 14.37 -3.97 -0.91
C GLN A 180 14.60 -4.77 -2.21
N TYR A 181 14.77 -6.10 -2.10
CA TYR A 181 14.89 -6.98 -3.26
C TYR A 181 13.60 -6.99 -4.08
N SER A 182 12.44 -7.10 -3.43
CA SER A 182 11.13 -7.07 -4.09
C SER A 182 10.89 -5.75 -4.84
N SER A 183 11.23 -4.63 -4.23
CA SER A 183 11.17 -3.29 -4.85
C SER A 183 12.03 -3.23 -6.12
N ARG A 184 13.29 -3.69 -6.04
CA ARG A 184 14.21 -3.71 -7.20
C ARG A 184 13.71 -4.65 -8.30
N LYS A 185 13.23 -5.84 -7.95
CA LYS A 185 12.68 -6.80 -8.90
C LYS A 185 11.49 -6.21 -9.66
N LYS A 186 10.58 -5.54 -8.96
CA LYS A 186 9.44 -4.83 -9.58
C LYS A 186 9.90 -3.77 -10.59
N ILE A 187 10.95 -3.00 -10.26
CA ILE A 187 11.54 -2.02 -11.19
C ILE A 187 12.11 -2.73 -12.43
N LEU A 188 12.86 -3.82 -12.24
CA LEU A 188 13.42 -4.60 -13.35
C LEU A 188 12.34 -5.22 -14.25
N ASP A 189 11.29 -5.78 -13.65
CA ASP A 189 10.16 -6.36 -14.37
C ASP A 189 9.39 -5.27 -15.14
N GLY A 190 9.30 -4.04 -14.59
CA GLY A 190 8.70 -2.88 -15.26
C GLY A 190 9.55 -2.30 -16.39
N LEU A 191 10.87 -2.50 -16.36
CA LEU A 191 11.80 -2.10 -17.44
C LEU A 191 11.87 -3.14 -18.57
N ASN A 192 11.22 -4.29 -18.42
CA ASN A 192 11.20 -5.32 -19.46
C ASN A 192 10.40 -4.81 -20.69
N PRO A 193 11.06 -4.53 -21.84
CA PRO A 193 10.40 -4.02 -23.04
C PRO A 193 9.46 -5.05 -23.68
N PHE A 194 9.56 -6.33 -23.27
CA PHE A 194 8.75 -7.42 -23.78
C PHE A 194 7.47 -7.69 -22.96
N SER A 195 7.28 -7.01 -21.82
CA SER A 195 6.11 -7.22 -20.94
C SER A 195 4.76 -6.97 -21.65
N GLY A 196 4.72 -6.02 -22.60
CA GLY A 196 3.54 -5.73 -23.42
C GLY A 196 3.23 -6.77 -24.50
N PHE A 197 4.21 -7.57 -24.92
CA PHE A 197 4.01 -8.56 -25.99
C PHE A 197 3.24 -9.78 -25.48
N ILE A 198 3.44 -10.18 -24.22
CA ILE A 198 2.69 -11.31 -23.61
C ILE A 198 1.18 -11.04 -23.56
N ASN A 199 0.78 -9.79 -23.26
CA ASN A 199 -0.64 -9.40 -23.26
C ASN A 199 -1.19 -9.24 -24.69
N THR A 200 -0.35 -8.86 -25.65
CA THR A 200 -0.72 -8.80 -27.07
C THR A 200 -0.97 -10.20 -27.63
N ASP A 201 -0.14 -11.18 -27.28
CA ASP A 201 -0.29 -12.57 -27.71
C ASP A 201 -1.56 -13.20 -27.14
N LYS A 202 -1.87 -12.98 -25.85
CA LYS A 202 -3.15 -13.43 -25.27
C LYS A 202 -4.36 -12.82 -25.96
N LYS A 203 -4.31 -11.53 -26.30
CA LYS A 203 -5.39 -10.87 -27.05
C LYS A 203 -5.52 -11.44 -28.47
N LEU A 204 -4.41 -11.71 -29.15
CA LEU A 204 -4.40 -12.30 -30.48
C LEU A 204 -5.01 -13.71 -30.47
N VAL A 205 -4.59 -14.56 -29.53
CA VAL A 205 -5.12 -15.92 -29.36
C VAL A 205 -6.61 -15.91 -29.03
N ASN A 206 -7.04 -15.06 -28.09
CA ASN A 206 -8.47 -14.92 -27.78
C ASN A 206 -9.27 -14.39 -28.97
N GLY A 207 -8.69 -13.47 -29.76
CA GLY A 207 -9.29 -13.00 -31.00
C GLY A 207 -9.46 -14.10 -32.04
N ILE A 208 -8.47 -15.00 -32.17
CA ILE A 208 -8.53 -16.15 -33.07
C ILE A 208 -9.57 -17.18 -32.59
N LEU A 209 -9.59 -17.49 -31.29
CA LEU A 209 -10.55 -18.44 -30.70
C LEU A 209 -12.00 -17.95 -30.84
N ASN A 210 -12.24 -16.66 -30.56
CA ASN A 210 -13.58 -16.08 -30.70
C ASN A 210 -14.05 -16.06 -32.16
N LYS A 211 -13.15 -15.73 -33.11
CA LYS A 211 -13.47 -15.78 -34.55
C LYS A 211 -13.72 -17.21 -35.04
N SER A 212 -12.97 -18.20 -34.56
CA SER A 212 -13.18 -19.60 -34.97
C SER A 212 -14.48 -20.19 -34.42
N GLN A 213 -14.89 -19.79 -33.21
CA GLN A 213 -16.20 -20.16 -32.66
C GLN A 213 -17.37 -19.52 -33.43
N GLN A 214 -17.23 -18.27 -33.87
CA GLN A 214 -18.24 -17.60 -34.70
C GLN A 214 -18.40 -18.24 -36.08
N LEU A 215 -17.35 -18.85 -36.64
CA LEU A 215 -17.39 -19.55 -37.93
C LEU A 215 -17.94 -20.98 -37.85
N LYS A 216 -18.20 -21.49 -36.63
CA LYS A 216 -18.67 -22.85 -36.38
C LYS A 216 -20.18 -22.94 -36.15
N ASN A 217 -20.86 -21.79 -36.08
CA ASN A 217 -22.32 -21.62 -36.09
C ASN A 217 -22.76 -21.00 -37.41
#